data_AF-A0A937K4I2-F1
#
_entry.id   AF-A0A937K4I2-F1
#
_cell.length_a   1.000
_cell.length_b   1.000
_cell.length_c   1.000
_cell.angle_alpha   90.00
_cell.angle_beta   90.00
_cell.angle_gamma   90.00
#
_symmetry.space_group_name_H-M   'P 1'
#
loop_
_entity.id
_entity.type
_entity.pdbx_description
1 polymer ?
#
loop_
_entity_poly.entity_id
_entity_poly.type
_entity_poly.pdbx_seq_one_letter_code
_entity_poly.pdbx_strand_id
1 'polypeptide(L)'
;MKKRKKGFTIIELLLVLALSAVVLGVVFSFFLSNTRTINATGVNSDLQEEAQDITEKITKDLMEAESIRDIINSDSVDVLTRNSCDISRVEIGFLTAESVTYLLSGSNLTKNGEVIGKDVESLNVETLDGRSFSQTKGVKITINLSKDFANETYAYKTSTNIIFRNKGATTM
;
A
#
# COMPACT_ATOMS: atom_id res chain seq x y z
N MET A 1 -73.03 -25.50 -13.47
CA MET A 1 -72.37 -24.37 -14.17
C MET A 1 -70.87 -24.66 -14.31
N LYS A 2 -70.36 -24.82 -15.54
CA LYS A 2 -68.90 -25.01 -15.80
C LYS A 2 -68.22 -23.63 -15.77
N LYS A 3 -67.31 -23.40 -14.81
CA LYS A 3 -66.46 -22.19 -14.79
C LYS A 3 -65.48 -22.25 -15.96
N ARG A 4 -65.53 -21.30 -16.89
CA ARG A 4 -64.49 -21.16 -17.93
C ARG A 4 -63.21 -20.67 -17.25
N LYS A 5 -62.09 -21.39 -17.42
CA LYS A 5 -60.77 -20.91 -17.01
C LYS A 5 -60.33 -19.83 -18.01
N LYS A 6 -60.03 -18.62 -17.52
CA LYS A 6 -59.45 -17.56 -18.35
C LYS A 6 -58.00 -17.96 -18.66
N GLY A 7 -57.67 -18.14 -19.94
CA GLY A 7 -56.30 -18.35 -20.40
C GLY A 7 -55.59 -17.01 -20.63
N PHE A 8 -54.26 -17.02 -20.58
CA PHE A 8 -53.44 -15.86 -20.92
C PHE A 8 -53.54 -15.56 -22.41
N THR A 9 -53.59 -14.27 -22.74
CA THR A 9 -53.50 -13.81 -24.14
C THR A 9 -52.04 -13.72 -24.58
N ILE A 10 -51.78 -13.89 -25.88
CA ILE A 10 -50.43 -13.74 -26.46
C ILE A 10 -49.89 -12.32 -26.20
N ILE A 11 -50.76 -11.31 -26.22
CA ILE A 11 -50.37 -9.92 -25.98
C ILE A 11 -49.91 -9.69 -24.53
N GLU A 12 -50.57 -10.30 -23.53
CA GLU A 12 -50.11 -10.25 -22.14
C GLU A 12 -48.74 -10.89 -21.97
N LEU A 13 -48.50 -12.02 -22.65
CA LEU A 13 -47.19 -12.68 -22.62
C LEU A 13 -46.09 -11.79 -23.20
N LEU A 14 -46.35 -11.13 -24.33
CA LEU A 14 -45.40 -10.20 -24.96
C LEU A 14 -45.12 -8.99 -24.08
N LEU A 15 -46.15 -8.42 -23.44
CA LEU A 15 -45.98 -7.31 -22.50
C LEU A 15 -45.13 -7.71 -21.29
N VAL A 16 -45.37 -8.90 -20.71
CA VAL A 16 -44.57 -9.42 -19.60
C VAL A 16 -43.11 -9.65 -20.00
N LEU A 17 -42.86 -10.18 -21.20
CA LEU A 17 -41.50 -10.39 -21.71
C LEU A 17 -40.76 -9.07 -21.93
N ALA A 18 -41.43 -8.08 -22.53
CA ALA A 18 -40.86 -6.75 -22.74
C ALA A 18 -40.49 -6.08 -21.41
N LEU A 19 -41.40 -6.10 -20.44
CA LEU A 19 -41.14 -5.55 -19.10
C LEU A 19 -40.02 -6.31 -18.38
N SER A 20 -39.97 -7.64 -18.50
CA SER A 20 -38.92 -8.46 -17.90
C SER A 20 -37.55 -8.15 -18.49
N ALA A 21 -37.44 -7.94 -19.80
CA ALA A 21 -36.19 -7.58 -20.46
C ALA A 21 -35.64 -6.23 -19.95
N VAL A 22 -36.52 -5.24 -19.76
CA VAL A 22 -36.15 -3.94 -19.19
C VAL A 22 -35.60 -4.10 -17.78
N VAL A 23 -36.30 -4.87 -16.93
CA VAL A 23 -35.87 -5.13 -15.54
C VAL A 23 -34.53 -5.86 -15.52
N LEU A 24 -34.36 -6.90 -16.35
CA LEU A 24 -33.11 -7.66 -16.44
C LEU A 24 -31.94 -6.81 -16.91
N GLY A 25 -32.16 -5.88 -17.85
CA GLY A 25 -31.13 -4.94 -18.29
C GLY A 25 -30.58 -4.11 -17.14
N VAL A 26 -31.47 -3.53 -16.32
CA VAL A 26 -31.07 -2.74 -15.15
C VAL A 26 -30.33 -3.59 -14.11
N VAL A 27 -30.85 -4.79 -13.80
CA VAL A 27 -30.22 -5.71 -12.85
C VAL A 27 -28.82 -6.11 -13.33
N PHE A 28 -28.66 -6.36 -14.63
CA PHE A 28 -27.38 -6.77 -15.20
C PHE A 28 -26.34 -5.64 -15.16
N SER A 29 -26.74 -4.41 -15.50
CA SER A 29 -25.87 -3.23 -15.38
C SER A 29 -25.41 -3.01 -13.94
N PHE A 30 -26.32 -3.14 -12.96
CA PHE A 30 -25.98 -3.05 -11.55
C PHE A 30 -25.00 -4.15 -11.12
N PHE A 31 -25.24 -5.40 -11.54
CA PHE A 31 -24.37 -6.52 -11.24
C PHE A 31 -22.94 -6.32 -11.76
N LEU A 32 -22.79 -5.85 -13.00
CA LEU A 32 -21.49 -5.55 -13.60
C LEU A 32 -20.75 -4.44 -12.83
N SER A 33 -21.45 -3.35 -12.48
CA SER A 33 -20.88 -2.23 -11.73
C SER A 33 -20.40 -2.65 -10.34
N ASN A 34 -21.21 -3.44 -9.63
CA ASN A 34 -20.86 -3.92 -8.30
C ASN A 34 -19.67 -4.86 -8.32
N THR A 35 -19.59 -5.77 -9.30
CA THR A 35 -18.46 -6.69 -9.41
C THR A 35 -17.15 -5.94 -9.60
N ARG A 36 -17.14 -4.90 -10.44
CA ARG A 36 -15.95 -4.02 -10.61
C ARG A 36 -15.59 -3.31 -9.31
N THR A 37 -16.59 -2.76 -8.62
CA THR A 37 -16.40 -2.04 -7.35
C THR A 37 -15.84 -2.95 -6.25
N ILE A 38 -16.35 -4.19 -6.15
CA ILE A 38 -15.87 -5.17 -5.18
C ILE A 38 -14.41 -5.52 -5.44
N ASN A 39 -14.05 -5.77 -6.70
CA ASN A 39 -12.67 -6.09 -7.08
C ASN A 39 -11.73 -4.91 -6.79
N ALA A 40 -12.12 -3.69 -7.19
CA ALA A 40 -11.35 -2.48 -6.91
C ALA A 40 -11.16 -2.26 -5.39
N THR A 41 -12.21 -2.49 -4.60
CA THR A 41 -12.16 -2.39 -3.14
C THR A 41 -11.24 -3.45 -2.55
N GLY A 42 -11.30 -4.69 -3.05
CA GLY A 42 -10.41 -5.77 -2.64
C GLY A 42 -8.94 -5.42 -2.87
N VAL A 43 -8.57 -5.01 -4.09
CA VAL A 43 -7.18 -4.63 -4.41
C VAL A 43 -6.69 -3.46 -3.55
N ASN A 44 -7.54 -2.44 -3.33
CA ASN A 44 -7.19 -1.32 -2.46
C ASN A 44 -7.05 -1.71 -0.98
N SER A 45 -7.83 -2.70 -0.53
CA SER A 45 -7.72 -3.26 0.82
C SER A 45 -6.41 -4.01 0.99
N ASP A 46 -6.03 -4.85 0.01
CA ASP A 46 -4.76 -5.57 0.01
C ASP A 46 -3.57 -4.58 0.11
N LEU A 47 -3.58 -3.53 -0.71
CA LEU A 47 -2.52 -2.52 -0.71
C LEU A 47 -2.44 -1.74 0.62
N GLN A 48 -3.59 -1.50 1.26
CA GLN A 48 -3.65 -0.85 2.57
C GLN A 48 -3.07 -1.72 3.68
N GLU A 49 -3.45 -3.00 3.70
CA GLU A 49 -2.95 -3.99 4.65
C GLU A 49 -1.44 -4.15 4.51
N GLU A 50 -0.95 -4.33 3.29
CA GLU A 50 0.47 -4.45 2.96
C GLU A 50 1.26 -3.21 3.41
N ALA A 51 0.75 -2.02 3.11
CA ALA A 51 1.39 -0.77 3.50
C ALA A 51 1.43 -0.59 5.02
N GLN A 52 0.38 -1.00 5.73
CA GLN A 52 0.32 -0.95 7.19
C GLN A 52 1.36 -1.90 7.78
N ASP A 53 1.43 -3.14 7.30
CA ASP A 53 2.39 -4.16 7.73
C ASP A 53 3.84 -3.69 7.57
N ILE A 54 4.18 -3.14 6.41
CA ILE A 54 5.52 -2.59 6.15
C ILE A 54 5.79 -1.42 7.09
N THR A 55 4.83 -0.50 7.23
CA THR A 55 4.97 0.70 8.06
C THR A 55 5.20 0.33 9.52
N GLU A 56 4.46 -0.63 10.06
CA GLU A 56 4.62 -1.11 11.44
C GLU A 56 6.00 -1.71 11.67
N LYS A 57 6.48 -2.57 10.76
CA LYS A 57 7.81 -3.19 10.83
C LYS A 57 8.93 -2.13 10.80
N ILE A 58 8.89 -1.20 9.84
CA ILE A 58 9.87 -0.11 9.73
C ILE A 58 9.80 0.81 10.94
N THR A 59 8.60 1.16 11.40
CA THR A 59 8.40 2.07 12.54
C THR A 59 8.97 1.48 13.82
N LYS A 60 8.75 0.19 14.06
CA LYS A 60 9.31 -0.50 15.23
C LYS A 60 10.83 -0.41 15.26
N ASP A 61 11.48 -0.76 14.14
CA ASP A 61 12.94 -0.74 14.03
C ASP A 61 13.50 0.68 14.15
N LEU A 62 12.90 1.67 13.48
CA LEU A 62 13.35 3.07 13.54
C LEU A 62 13.12 3.71 14.90
N MET A 63 12.08 3.35 15.65
CA MET A 63 11.87 3.87 17.01
C MET A 63 12.98 3.40 17.97
N GLU A 64 13.46 2.18 17.80
CA GLU A 64 14.54 1.59 18.60
C GLU A 64 15.93 1.95 18.08
N ALA A 65 16.02 2.51 16.87
CA ALA A 65 17.25 2.94 16.26
C ALA A 65 17.95 4.07 17.03
N GLU A 66 19.28 4.05 16.96
CA GLU A 66 20.14 5.13 17.41
C GLU A 66 20.44 6.10 16.25
N SER A 67 20.69 5.55 15.06
CA SER A 67 21.11 6.31 13.89
C SER A 67 20.83 5.59 12.58
N ILE A 68 20.78 6.36 11.50
CA ILE A 68 20.93 5.83 10.14
C ILE A 68 22.43 5.75 9.87
N ARG A 69 22.94 4.54 9.64
CA ARG A 69 24.37 4.28 9.40
C ARG A 69 24.74 4.50 7.95
N ASP A 70 23.86 4.09 7.04
CA ASP A 70 24.07 4.18 5.60
C ASP A 70 22.72 4.35 4.90
N ILE A 71 22.71 5.07 3.80
CA ILE A 71 21.51 5.33 2.99
C ILE A 71 21.91 5.57 1.54
N ILE A 72 21.33 4.78 0.65
CA ILE A 72 21.58 4.79 -0.78
C ILE A 72 20.29 5.16 -1.50
N ASN A 73 20.35 6.16 -2.37
CA ASN A 73 19.18 6.59 -3.14
C ASN A 73 18.84 5.61 -4.27
N SER A 74 17.73 5.84 -4.97
CA SER A 74 17.34 5.03 -6.14
C SER A 74 18.38 5.03 -7.28
N ASP A 75 19.24 6.04 -7.36
CA ASP A 75 20.34 6.12 -8.34
C ASP A 75 21.63 5.42 -7.88
N SER A 76 21.58 4.66 -6.78
CA SER A 76 22.75 3.96 -6.21
C SER A 76 23.86 4.89 -5.69
N VAL A 77 23.49 6.08 -5.18
CA VAL A 77 24.40 7.08 -4.61
C VAL A 77 24.21 7.16 -3.10
N ASP A 78 25.32 7.25 -2.35
CA ASP A 78 25.30 7.58 -0.92
C ASP A 78 24.76 8.98 -0.69
N VAL A 79 23.71 9.07 0.12
CA VAL A 79 22.99 10.30 0.41
C VAL A 79 22.91 10.60 1.90
N LEU A 80 23.80 10.04 2.73
CA LEU A 80 23.79 10.21 4.20
C LEU A 80 23.87 11.68 4.65
N THR A 81 24.43 12.55 3.80
CA THR A 81 24.53 14.00 4.03
C THR A 81 23.30 14.80 3.56
N ARG A 82 22.36 14.18 2.85
CA ARG A 82 21.10 14.78 2.42
C ARG A 82 20.03 14.68 3.51
N ASN A 83 18.89 15.32 3.26
CA ASN A 83 17.76 15.40 4.18
C ASN A 83 16.45 14.82 3.61
N SER A 84 16.40 14.50 2.31
CA SER A 84 15.28 13.83 1.66
C SER A 84 15.73 13.10 0.41
N CYS A 85 15.23 11.87 0.19
CA CYS A 85 15.40 11.14 -1.06
C CYS A 85 14.47 9.92 -1.15
N ASP A 86 14.22 9.48 -2.38
CA ASP A 86 13.78 8.12 -2.64
C ASP A 86 14.97 7.17 -2.50
N ILE A 87 14.77 6.09 -1.75
CA ILE A 87 15.84 5.17 -1.36
C ILE A 87 15.70 3.81 -2.02
N SER A 88 16.84 3.23 -2.36
CA SER A 88 16.96 1.81 -2.70
C SER A 88 17.41 1.02 -1.48
N ARG A 89 18.26 1.56 -0.62
CA ARG A 89 18.75 0.88 0.58
C ARG A 89 18.90 1.85 1.75
N VAL A 90 18.58 1.38 2.95
CA VAL A 90 18.91 2.07 4.21
C VAL A 90 19.37 1.06 5.25
N GLU A 91 20.43 1.41 5.97
CA GLU A 91 20.95 0.65 7.10
C GLU A 91 20.74 1.43 8.40
N ILE A 92 20.07 0.78 9.34
CA ILE A 92 19.67 1.33 10.62
C ILE A 92 20.52 0.69 11.71
N GLY A 93 21.16 1.53 12.54
CA GLY A 93 22.00 1.11 13.64
C GLY A 93 21.28 1.16 14.98
N PHE A 94 21.57 0.19 15.84
CA PHE A 94 21.11 0.10 17.22
C PHE A 94 22.29 0.16 18.19
N LEU A 95 22.02 0.51 19.45
CA LEU A 95 23.03 0.60 20.52
C LEU A 95 23.62 -0.77 20.88
N THR A 96 22.78 -1.78 20.99
CA THR A 96 23.14 -3.10 21.55
C THR A 96 22.77 -4.27 20.64
N ALA A 97 22.25 -4.00 19.45
CA ALA A 97 21.81 -5.01 18.49
C ALA A 97 22.50 -4.83 17.13
N GLU A 98 22.46 -5.89 16.32
CA GLU A 98 22.93 -5.83 14.93
C GLU A 98 22.11 -4.83 14.12
N SER A 99 22.74 -4.22 13.11
CA SER A 99 22.02 -3.32 12.21
C SER A 99 20.95 -4.07 11.42
N VAL A 100 19.90 -3.34 11.06
CA VAL A 100 18.89 -3.81 10.12
C VAL A 100 19.08 -3.08 8.80
N THR A 101 19.11 -3.83 7.71
CA THR A 101 19.14 -3.29 6.35
C THR A 101 17.79 -3.49 5.68
N TYR A 102 17.23 -2.40 5.17
CA TYR A 102 16.11 -2.42 4.26
C TYR A 102 16.61 -2.20 2.82
N LEU A 103 16.15 -3.02 1.88
CA LEU A 103 16.50 -2.94 0.47
C LEU A 103 15.24 -3.09 -0.38
N LEU A 104 14.98 -2.09 -1.21
CA LEU A 104 13.99 -2.11 -2.27
C LEU A 104 14.66 -2.58 -3.57
N SER A 105 14.23 -3.74 -4.08
CA SER A 105 14.73 -4.31 -5.33
C SER A 105 13.56 -4.68 -6.23
N GLY A 106 13.41 -3.94 -7.33
CA GLY A 106 12.17 -3.98 -8.11
C GLY A 106 11.00 -3.50 -7.26
N SER A 107 9.96 -4.33 -7.13
CA SER A 107 8.78 -4.06 -6.29
C SER A 107 8.82 -4.74 -4.92
N ASN A 108 9.89 -5.47 -4.58
CA ASN A 108 10.01 -6.17 -3.32
C ASN A 108 10.84 -5.37 -2.33
N LEU A 109 10.28 -5.14 -1.15
CA LEU A 109 11.01 -4.61 -0.01
C LEU A 109 11.48 -5.76 0.87
N THR A 110 12.78 -5.79 1.14
CA THR A 110 13.41 -6.80 1.98
C THR A 110 13.97 -6.20 3.26
N LYS A 111 13.90 -6.94 4.36
CA LYS A 111 14.56 -6.67 5.64
C LYS A 111 15.59 -7.77 5.88
N ASN A 112 16.87 -7.42 5.94
CA ASN A 112 17.98 -8.38 6.09
C ASN A 112 17.92 -9.55 5.08
N GLY A 113 17.40 -9.30 3.87
CA GLY A 113 17.24 -10.29 2.81
C GLY A 113 15.90 -11.04 2.79
N GLU A 114 15.06 -10.92 3.83
CA GLU A 114 13.71 -11.50 3.85
C GLU A 114 12.71 -10.53 3.23
N VAL A 115 11.86 -10.99 2.31
CA VAL A 115 10.80 -10.15 1.72
C VAL A 115 9.74 -9.85 2.78
N ILE A 116 9.62 -8.57 3.14
CA ILE A 116 8.64 -8.09 4.10
C ILE A 116 7.50 -7.31 3.46
N GLY A 117 7.65 -6.95 2.19
CA GLY A 117 6.53 -6.51 1.41
C GLY A 117 6.73 -6.45 -0.09
N LYS A 118 5.60 -6.37 -0.80
CA LYS A 118 5.48 -6.46 -2.25
C LYS A 118 4.76 -5.24 -2.82
N ASP A 119 4.81 -5.10 -4.15
CA ASP A 119 4.13 -4.04 -4.88
C ASP A 119 4.57 -2.63 -4.43
N VAL A 120 5.78 -2.51 -3.85
CA VAL A 120 6.36 -1.24 -3.40
C VAL A 120 7.00 -0.55 -4.59
N GLU A 121 6.42 0.56 -5.03
CA GLU A 121 6.94 1.35 -6.14
C GLU A 121 8.10 2.24 -5.68
N SER A 122 7.97 2.86 -4.51
CA SER A 122 9.03 3.72 -3.95
C SER A 122 8.93 3.85 -2.43
N LEU A 123 10.08 4.07 -1.83
CA LEU A 123 10.25 4.37 -0.42
C LEU A 123 11.01 5.70 -0.30
N ASN A 124 10.35 6.72 0.24
CA ASN A 124 10.94 8.03 0.47
C ASN A 124 11.23 8.23 1.95
N VAL A 125 12.40 8.80 2.25
CA VAL A 125 12.80 9.18 3.60
C VAL A 125 13.08 10.67 3.62
N GLU A 126 12.52 11.38 4.58
CA GLU A 126 12.75 12.81 4.80
C GLU A 126 13.05 13.05 6.28
N THR A 127 14.03 13.89 6.60
CA THR A 127 14.33 14.25 8.00
C THR A 127 13.28 15.20 8.58
N LEU A 128 12.89 15.00 9.82
CA LEU A 128 11.88 15.86 10.48
C LEU A 128 12.44 17.22 10.91
N ASP A 129 13.75 17.34 11.09
CA ASP A 129 14.43 18.53 11.62
C ASP A 129 15.26 19.30 10.57
N GLY A 130 15.19 18.88 9.30
CA GLY A 130 15.90 19.49 8.18
C GLY A 130 17.42 19.24 8.16
N ARG A 131 17.96 18.46 9.11
CA ARG A 131 19.38 18.08 9.16
C ARG A 131 19.68 16.94 8.19
N SER A 132 20.94 16.51 8.11
CA SER A 132 21.29 15.32 7.35
C SER A 132 20.76 14.04 8.00
N PHE A 133 20.61 12.96 7.23
CA PHE A 133 20.22 11.64 7.78
C PHE A 133 21.13 11.15 8.90
N SER A 134 22.44 11.44 8.85
CA SER A 134 23.37 11.13 9.96
C SER A 134 23.06 11.89 11.26
N GLN A 135 22.51 13.10 11.16
CA GLN A 135 22.33 14.01 12.31
C GLN A 135 20.89 14.12 12.81
N THR A 136 19.91 13.70 12.00
CA THR A 136 18.48 13.87 12.30
C THR A 136 18.02 13.12 13.54
N LYS A 137 17.11 13.70 14.32
CA LYS A 137 16.45 12.99 15.45
C LYS A 137 15.23 12.17 15.07
N GLY A 138 14.82 12.25 13.81
CA GLY A 138 13.69 11.48 13.32
C GLY A 138 13.48 11.65 11.82
N VAL A 139 12.69 10.76 11.25
CA VAL A 139 12.40 10.74 9.83
C VAL A 139 10.93 10.57 9.58
N LYS A 140 10.45 11.15 8.49
CA LYS A 140 9.22 10.80 7.84
C LYS A 140 9.52 9.73 6.80
N ILE A 141 8.82 8.62 6.88
CA ILE A 141 8.85 7.57 5.86
C ILE A 141 7.57 7.68 5.05
N THR A 142 7.70 7.68 3.73
CA THR A 142 6.57 7.63 2.80
C THR A 142 6.72 6.42 1.90
N ILE A 143 5.69 5.58 1.85
CA ILE A 143 5.67 4.36 1.04
C ILE A 143 4.59 4.54 -0.02
N ASN A 144 4.97 4.33 -1.28
CA ASN A 144 4.03 4.27 -2.40
C ASN A 144 3.99 2.82 -2.90
N LEU A 145 2.80 2.23 -2.94
CA LEU A 145 2.56 0.90 -3.48
C LEU A 145 1.70 1.02 -4.74
N SER A 146 1.91 0.13 -5.69
CA SER A 146 1.18 0.09 -6.95
C SER A 146 1.00 -1.35 -7.45
N LYS A 147 -0.23 -1.70 -7.83
CA LYS A 147 -0.60 -3.03 -8.33
C LYS A 147 -1.53 -2.92 -9.52
N ASP A 148 -1.15 -3.57 -10.61
CA ASP A 148 -1.97 -3.69 -11.81
C ASP A 148 -2.97 -4.85 -11.68
N PHE A 149 -4.26 -4.55 -11.87
CA PHE A 149 -5.32 -5.54 -11.84
C PHE A 149 -6.41 -5.20 -12.87
N ALA A 150 -6.83 -6.18 -13.68
CA ALA A 150 -7.89 -6.02 -14.68
C ALA A 150 -7.72 -4.82 -15.65
N ASN A 151 -6.47 -4.53 -16.07
CA ASN A 151 -6.07 -3.39 -16.92
C ASN A 151 -6.22 -2.02 -16.26
N GLU A 152 -6.31 -1.96 -14.93
CA GLU A 152 -6.28 -0.75 -14.14
C GLU A 152 -5.12 -0.82 -13.14
N THR A 153 -4.45 0.31 -12.91
CA THR A 153 -3.40 0.44 -11.90
C THR A 153 -4.01 1.00 -10.62
N TYR A 154 -3.85 0.28 -9.52
CA TYR A 154 -4.28 0.69 -8.19
C TYR A 154 -3.06 1.14 -7.41
N ALA A 155 -3.10 2.34 -6.84
CA ALA A 155 -1.99 2.90 -6.07
C ALA A 155 -2.44 3.28 -4.67
N TYR A 156 -1.58 3.03 -3.69
CA TYR A 156 -1.80 3.42 -2.30
C TYR A 156 -0.55 4.09 -1.74
N LYS A 157 -0.76 5.16 -0.97
CA LYS A 157 0.31 5.95 -0.37
C LYS A 157 0.06 6.11 1.11
N THR A 158 1.08 5.82 1.92
CA THR A 158 1.07 6.08 3.36
C THR A 158 2.31 6.86 3.78
N SER A 159 2.21 7.57 4.89
CA SER A 159 3.35 8.30 5.47
C SER A 159 3.27 8.29 6.99
N THR A 160 4.42 8.13 7.65
CA THR A 160 4.51 8.16 9.10
C THR A 160 5.74 8.95 9.55
N ASN A 161 5.61 9.68 10.66
CA ASN A 161 6.70 10.41 11.29
C ASN A 161 7.23 9.58 12.46
N ILE A 162 8.54 9.36 12.51
CA ILE A 162 9.19 8.51 13.48
C ILE A 162 10.32 9.28 14.15
N ILE A 163 10.38 9.24 15.48
CA ILE A 163 11.45 9.83 16.28
C ILE A 163 12.30 8.70 16.83
N PHE A 164 13.63 8.84 16.69
CA PHE A 164 14.59 7.86 17.19
C PHE A 164 14.70 8.01 18.71
N ARG A 165 14.23 7.01 19.48
CA ARG A 165 14.21 7.11 20.94
C ARG A 165 15.60 6.99 21.56
N ASN A 166 16.49 6.28 20.89
CA ASN A 166 17.82 5.96 21.39
C ASN A 166 18.91 6.89 20.86
N LYS A 167 18.58 7.90 20.04
CA LYS A 167 19.58 8.81 19.48
C LYS A 167 20.23 9.67 20.57
N GLY A 168 21.55 9.52 20.71
CA GLY A 168 22.35 10.26 21.69
C GLY A 168 22.38 9.63 23.08
N ALA A 169 21.81 8.44 23.27
CA ALA A 169 22.07 7.63 24.45
C ALA A 169 23.46 6.99 24.32
N THR A 170 24.32 7.17 25.31
CA THR A 170 25.64 6.53 25.37
C THR A 170 25.53 5.28 26.24
N THR A 171 26.08 4.15 25.80
CA THR A 171 26.28 2.99 26.66
C THR A 171 27.23 3.37 27.79
N MET A 172 26.74 3.32 29.03
CA MET A 172 27.55 3.47 30.25
C MET A 172 28.43 2.25 30.49
#